data_AF-A0A9P8A878-F1
#
_entry.id   AF-A0A9P8A878-F1
#
_cell.length_a   1.000
_cell.length_b   1.000
_cell.length_c   1.000
_cell.angle_alpha   90.00
_cell.angle_beta   90.00
_cell.angle_gamma   90.00
#
_symmetry.space_group_name_H-M   'P 1'
#
loop_
_entity.id
_entity.type
_entity.pdbx_description
1 polymer ?
#
loop_
_entity_poly.entity_id
_entity_poly.type
_entity_poly.pdbx_seq_one_letter_code
_entity_poly.pdbx_strand_id
1 'polypeptide(L)'
;MKFGKTLSRNQIPEWSRHYLSYKGLKKEIKNGQEALANGESPIDDVVTAFIFHLDREVEKINNFFIYKRSEMERRLRILSEKSRRLNTSSLTPSVTGTVLASAPDTRSPLPTATGSSKTRFDLSIVTTPKGSSPAGVATASAGGTPLVPPSPFLSDPEVDAECLQAMVETKEMLSKLSWFAEMNRRAVEKILKK
;
A
#
# COMPACT_ATOMS: atom_id res chain seq x y z
N MET A 1 25.52 23.78 -8.80
CA MET A 1 24.47 22.73 -8.83
C MET A 1 23.08 23.35 -9.08
N LYS A 2 22.32 22.87 -10.08
CA LYS A 2 20.94 23.33 -10.40
C LYS A 2 19.84 22.57 -9.64
N PHE A 3 20.20 21.83 -8.59
CA PHE A 3 19.30 20.91 -7.89
C PHE A 3 18.08 21.59 -7.28
N GLY A 4 18.19 22.80 -6.74
CA GLY A 4 17.01 23.51 -6.21
C GLY A 4 15.88 23.72 -7.23
N LYS A 5 16.21 23.91 -8.53
CA LYS A 5 15.20 23.98 -9.60
C LYS A 5 14.64 22.59 -9.94
N THR A 6 15.52 21.59 -9.97
CA THR A 6 15.14 20.18 -10.18
C THR A 6 14.20 19.68 -9.10
N LEU A 7 14.47 20.02 -7.83
CA LEU A 7 13.64 19.63 -6.71
C LEU A 7 12.23 20.19 -6.91
N SER A 8 12.07 21.51 -7.04
CA SER A 8 10.76 22.16 -7.21
C SER A 8 9.95 21.65 -8.41
N ARG A 9 10.60 21.36 -9.56
CA ARG A 9 9.90 20.85 -10.74
C ARG A 9 9.35 19.44 -10.55
N ASN A 10 10.05 18.62 -9.78
CA ASN A 10 9.74 17.21 -9.62
C ASN A 10 9.04 16.89 -8.30
N GLN A 11 8.57 17.89 -7.55
CA GLN A 11 7.78 17.64 -6.35
C GLN A 11 6.39 17.16 -6.76
N ILE A 12 5.82 16.31 -5.92
CA ILE A 12 4.39 16.03 -5.97
C ILE A 12 3.68 17.29 -5.45
N PRO A 13 2.84 17.97 -6.26
CA PRO A 13 2.25 19.27 -5.90
C PRO A 13 1.47 19.22 -4.59
N GLU A 14 0.70 18.16 -4.38
CA GLU A 14 -0.09 17.91 -3.16
C GLU A 14 0.77 17.87 -1.90
N TRP A 15 2.03 17.44 -2.01
CA TRP A 15 2.93 17.22 -0.87
C TRP A 15 4.07 18.23 -0.81
N SER A 16 4.06 19.23 -1.69
CA SER A 16 5.12 20.24 -1.87
C SER A 16 5.61 20.86 -0.56
N ARG A 17 4.70 21.15 0.38
CA ARG A 17 4.98 21.75 1.70
C ARG A 17 5.84 20.87 2.62
N HIS A 18 5.82 19.56 2.41
CA HIS A 18 6.53 18.59 3.23
C HIS A 18 7.92 18.24 2.68
N TYR A 19 8.27 18.73 1.49
CA TYR A 19 9.63 18.59 0.96
C TYR A 19 10.63 19.47 1.71
N LEU A 20 11.90 19.08 1.64
CA LEU A 20 13.02 19.87 2.13
C LEU A 20 13.05 21.26 1.48
N SER A 21 13.13 22.30 2.31
CA SER A 21 13.34 23.69 1.92
C SER A 21 14.80 23.92 1.51
N TYR A 22 15.19 23.30 0.40
CA TYR A 22 16.57 23.35 -0.09
C TYR A 22 17.04 24.78 -0.36
N LYS A 23 16.14 25.67 -0.80
CA LYS A 23 16.46 27.09 -1.00
C LYS A 23 16.70 27.82 0.33
N GLY A 24 15.90 27.52 1.35
CA GLY A 24 16.06 28.11 2.69
C GLY A 24 17.40 27.72 3.29
N LEU A 25 17.71 26.42 3.34
CA LEU A 25 18.99 25.92 3.84
C LEU A 25 20.19 26.47 3.05
N LYS A 26 20.08 26.59 1.73
CA LYS A 26 21.14 27.22 0.92
C LYS A 26 21.35 28.69 1.27
N LYS A 27 20.28 29.42 1.60
CA LYS A 27 20.37 30.82 2.04
C LYS A 27 21.04 30.91 3.40
N GLU A 28 20.70 30.02 4.34
CA GLU A 28 21.34 29.90 5.65
C GLU A 28 22.87 29.75 5.53
N ILE A 29 23.33 28.82 4.68
CA ILE A 29 24.77 28.62 4.42
C ILE A 29 25.42 29.91 3.91
N LYS A 30 24.78 30.63 2.98
CA LYS A 30 25.33 31.87 2.41
C LYS A 30 25.42 32.98 3.46
N ASN A 31 24.36 33.15 4.25
CA ASN A 31 24.31 34.13 5.32
C ASN A 31 25.39 33.84 6.39
N GLY A 32 25.54 32.57 6.77
CA GLY A 32 26.58 32.14 7.70
C GLY A 32 28.00 32.40 7.20
N GLN A 33 28.25 32.16 5.91
CA GLN A 33 29.54 32.50 5.28
C GLN A 33 29.83 34.01 5.30
N GLU A 34 28.81 34.84 5.10
CA GLU A 34 28.95 36.30 5.17
C GLU A 34 29.20 36.77 6.61
N ALA A 35 28.49 36.22 7.60
CA ALA A 35 28.70 36.52 9.02
C ALA A 35 30.13 36.15 9.48
N LEU A 36 30.66 35.02 9.01
CA LEU A 36 32.02 34.60 9.31
C LEU A 36 33.06 35.50 8.63
N ALA A 37 32.81 35.93 7.38
CA ALA A 37 33.71 36.84 6.67
C ALA A 37 33.77 38.24 7.32
N ASN A 38 32.66 38.69 7.92
CA ASN A 38 32.57 39.96 8.61
C ASN A 38 33.03 39.89 10.08
N GLY A 39 33.30 38.68 10.61
CA GLY A 39 33.64 38.47 12.02
C GLY A 39 32.48 38.72 12.99
N GLU A 40 31.24 38.67 12.50
CA GLU A 40 30.02 38.98 13.26
C GLU A 40 29.60 37.83 14.17
N SER A 41 29.92 36.58 13.79
CA SER A 41 29.56 35.39 14.57
C SER A 41 30.67 34.34 14.52
N PRO A 42 30.90 33.63 15.64
CA PRO A 42 31.83 32.51 15.66
C PRO A 42 31.30 31.38 14.78
N ILE A 43 32.22 30.57 14.26
CA ILE A 43 31.89 29.49 13.33
C ILE A 43 30.92 28.47 13.93
N ASP A 44 31.03 28.21 15.23
CA ASP A 44 30.21 27.24 15.94
C ASP A 44 28.73 27.66 15.99
N ASP A 45 28.45 28.95 16.16
CA ASP A 45 27.08 29.48 16.19
C ASP A 45 26.43 29.36 14.79
N VAL A 46 27.19 29.67 13.75
CA VAL A 46 26.74 29.54 12.36
C VAL A 46 26.42 28.08 12.01
N VAL A 47 27.32 27.16 12.39
CA VAL A 47 27.11 25.73 12.16
C VAL A 47 25.92 25.22 12.97
N THR A 48 25.80 25.62 14.22
CA THR A 48 24.69 25.23 15.11
C THR A 48 23.35 25.70 14.55
N ALA A 49 23.26 26.95 14.08
CA ALA A 49 22.05 27.48 13.46
C ALA A 49 21.65 26.69 12.20
N PHE A 50 22.62 26.36 11.34
CA PHE A 50 22.37 25.53 10.16
C PHE A 50 21.88 24.12 10.51
N ILE A 51 22.56 23.44 11.45
CA ILE A 51 22.18 22.08 11.88
C ILE A 51 20.80 22.08 12.52
N PHE A 52 20.46 23.09 13.33
CA PHE A 52 19.13 23.23 13.91
C PHE A 52 18.04 23.37 12.83
N HIS A 53 18.27 24.23 11.83
CA HIS A 53 17.34 24.38 10.71
C HIS A 53 17.22 23.07 9.90
N LEU A 54 18.33 22.38 9.63
CA LEU A 54 18.31 21.10 8.93
C LEU A 54 17.55 20.03 9.71
N ASP A 55 17.74 19.95 11.03
CA ASP A 55 17.04 19.01 11.91
C ASP A 55 15.52 19.20 11.85
N ARG A 56 15.04 20.45 11.98
CA ARG A 56 13.60 20.78 11.84
C ARG A 56 13.04 20.34 10.49
N GLU A 57 13.81 20.53 9.43
CA GLU A 57 13.40 20.15 8.08
C GLU A 57 13.35 18.62 7.89
N VAL A 58 14.32 17.89 8.46
CA VAL A 58 14.34 16.41 8.45
C VAL A 58 13.20 15.85 9.29
N GLU A 59 12.94 16.41 10.47
CA GLU A 59 11.84 16.03 11.34
C GLU A 59 10.50 16.18 10.63
N LYS A 60 10.28 17.32 9.96
CA LYS A 60 9.08 17.56 9.13
C LYS A 60 8.90 16.48 8.05
N ILE A 61 9.96 16.16 7.30
CA ILE A 61 9.93 15.14 6.24
C ILE A 61 9.61 13.77 6.83
N ASN A 62 10.26 13.41 7.93
CA ASN A 62 10.08 12.13 8.60
C ASN A 62 8.65 11.98 9.14
N ASN A 63 8.12 13.00 9.80
CA ASN A 63 6.76 13.00 10.33
C ASN A 63 5.73 12.79 9.21
N PHE A 64 5.89 13.48 8.07
CA PHE A 64 5.04 13.28 6.91
C PHE A 64 5.18 11.87 6.31
N PHE A 65 6.40 11.36 6.20
CA PHE A 65 6.67 10.02 5.66
C PHE A 65 6.04 8.93 6.52
N ILE A 66 6.19 9.01 7.85
CA ILE A 66 5.56 8.06 8.80
C ILE A 66 4.05 8.12 8.69
N TYR A 67 3.47 9.33 8.68
CA TYR A 67 2.04 9.53 8.51
C TYR A 67 1.53 8.84 7.23
N LYS A 68 2.13 9.15 6.07
CA LYS A 68 1.72 8.55 4.80
C LYS A 68 1.94 7.05 4.75
N ARG A 69 3.06 6.55 5.29
CA ARG A 69 3.31 5.10 5.38
C ARG A 69 2.24 4.39 6.20
N SER A 70 1.82 4.94 7.34
CA SER A 70 0.75 4.35 8.16
C SER A 70 -0.61 4.34 7.43
N GLU A 71 -0.91 5.37 6.65
CA GLU A 71 -2.10 5.44 5.79
C GLU A 71 -2.08 4.32 4.73
N MET A 72 -0.92 4.08 4.13
CA MET A 72 -0.69 3.02 3.14
C MET A 72 -0.82 1.63 3.75
N GLU A 73 -0.17 1.40 4.89
CA GLU A 73 -0.22 0.14 5.64
C GLU A 73 -1.65 -0.20 6.04
N ARG A 74 -2.43 0.79 6.51
CA ARG A 74 -3.85 0.62 6.81
C ARG A 74 -4.65 0.20 5.58
N ARG A 75 -4.46 0.87 4.43
CA ARG A 75 -5.14 0.53 3.17
C ARG A 75 -4.82 -0.89 2.73
N LEU A 76 -3.54 -1.27 2.71
CA LEU A 76 -3.09 -2.62 2.37
C LEU A 76 -3.68 -3.67 3.29
N ARG A 77 -3.74 -3.41 4.61
CA ARG A 77 -4.35 -4.32 5.57
C ARG A 77 -5.83 -4.56 5.26
N ILE A 78 -6.60 -3.50 4.99
CA ILE A 78 -8.02 -3.60 4.63
C ILE A 78 -8.18 -4.39 3.32
N LEU A 79 -7.38 -4.09 2.30
CA LEU A 79 -7.43 -4.79 1.01
C LEU A 79 -7.07 -6.27 1.14
N SER A 80 -6.07 -6.61 1.95
CA SER A 80 -5.69 -8.00 2.20
C SER A 80 -6.81 -8.81 2.88
N GLU A 81 -7.53 -8.18 3.82
CA GLU A 81 -8.68 -8.79 4.48
C GLU A 81 -9.85 -8.98 3.51
N LYS A 82 -10.14 -7.97 2.67
CA LYS A 82 -11.17 -8.06 1.63
C LYS A 82 -10.88 -9.19 0.64
N SER A 83 -9.65 -9.24 0.11
CA SER A 83 -9.21 -10.29 -0.82
C SER A 83 -9.30 -11.68 -0.19
N ARG A 84 -8.91 -11.84 1.08
CA ARG A 84 -9.05 -13.10 1.82
C ARG A 84 -10.51 -13.53 1.93
N ARG A 85 -11.42 -12.61 2.30
CA ARG A 85 -12.86 -12.92 2.44
C ARG A 85 -13.47 -13.40 1.13
N LEU A 86 -13.19 -12.69 0.04
CA LEU A 86 -13.66 -13.07 -1.30
C LEU A 86 -13.16 -14.47 -1.69
N ASN A 87 -11.90 -14.77 -1.38
CA ASN A 87 -11.31 -16.08 -1.67
C ASN A 87 -11.81 -17.21 -0.76
N THR A 88 -12.28 -16.94 0.46
CA THR A 88 -12.87 -17.96 1.34
C THR A 88 -14.36 -18.18 1.09
N SER A 89 -15.09 -17.15 0.65
CA SER A 89 -16.52 -17.26 0.32
C SER A 89 -16.78 -18.19 -0.88
N SER A 90 -15.81 -18.34 -1.78
CA SER A 90 -15.88 -19.29 -2.90
C SER A 90 -15.68 -20.75 -2.50
N LEU A 91 -15.25 -21.04 -1.26
CA LEU A 91 -14.83 -22.38 -0.79
C LEU A 91 -15.79 -23.00 0.24
N THR A 92 -17.01 -22.49 0.42
CA THR A 92 -17.99 -23.13 1.32
C THR A 92 -18.66 -24.33 0.63
N PRO A 93 -18.43 -25.59 1.06
CA PRO A 93 -19.26 -26.70 0.61
C PRO A 93 -20.62 -26.58 1.32
N SER A 94 -21.68 -26.52 0.53
CA SER A 94 -23.06 -26.67 1.01
C SER A 94 -23.21 -28.06 1.65
N VAL A 95 -23.05 -28.15 2.98
CA VAL A 95 -23.53 -29.32 3.72
C VAL A 95 -25.02 -29.12 3.93
N THR A 96 -25.80 -29.57 2.95
CA THR A 96 -27.22 -29.85 3.14
C THR A 96 -27.29 -31.12 3.97
N GLY A 97 -27.46 -30.98 5.28
CA GLY A 97 -27.59 -32.07 6.24
C GLY A 97 -28.87 -31.91 7.05
N THR A 98 -30.00 -32.35 6.48
CA THR A 98 -31.22 -32.64 7.23
C THR A 98 -30.91 -33.73 8.26
N VAL A 99 -30.92 -33.41 9.55
CA VAL A 99 -31.03 -34.41 10.62
C VAL A 99 -32.06 -33.94 11.63
N LEU A 100 -33.22 -34.60 11.60
CA LEU A 100 -34.21 -34.63 12.66
C LEU A 100 -33.62 -35.36 13.88
N ALA A 101 -34.00 -34.87 15.07
CA ALA A 101 -34.21 -35.59 16.33
C ALA A 101 -33.23 -35.34 17.50
N SER A 102 -33.85 -34.81 18.57
CA SER A 102 -33.73 -35.12 20.01
C SER A 102 -32.44 -34.81 20.79
N ALA A 103 -32.62 -33.94 21.80
CA ALA A 103 -31.84 -33.81 23.04
C ALA A 103 -31.90 -35.11 23.90
N PRO A 104 -31.07 -35.34 24.95
CA PRO A 104 -30.82 -34.42 26.08
C PRO A 104 -29.38 -34.37 26.67
N ASP A 105 -29.25 -33.54 27.71
CA ASP A 105 -28.09 -33.07 28.49
C ASP A 105 -26.97 -34.06 28.88
N THR A 106 -25.72 -33.55 29.03
CA THR A 106 -24.95 -33.47 30.31
C THR A 106 -23.41 -33.51 30.12
N ARG A 107 -22.73 -32.48 30.69
CA ARG A 107 -21.33 -32.38 31.21
C ARG A 107 -20.09 -32.37 30.29
N SER A 108 -19.28 -31.32 30.50
CA SER A 108 -17.85 -31.09 30.16
C SER A 108 -16.89 -32.10 30.86
N PRO A 109 -15.55 -32.18 30.58
CA PRO A 109 -14.58 -31.06 30.43
C PRO A 109 -13.41 -31.21 29.39
N LEU A 110 -12.60 -30.14 29.33
CA LEU A 110 -11.32 -29.86 28.61
C LEU A 110 -10.27 -31.02 28.60
N PRO A 111 -9.29 -31.06 27.65
CA PRO A 111 -8.00 -30.36 27.86
C PRO A 111 -7.31 -29.77 26.59
N THR A 112 -6.34 -28.90 26.87
CA THR A 112 -5.24 -28.27 26.09
C THR A 112 -4.59 -29.06 24.94
N ALA A 113 -4.24 -28.37 23.83
CA ALA A 113 -2.95 -28.55 23.14
C ALA A 113 -2.65 -27.45 22.08
N THR A 114 -1.41 -26.98 22.16
CA THR A 114 -0.66 -26.07 21.29
C THR A 114 -0.45 -26.62 19.87
N GLY A 115 -0.47 -25.77 18.84
CA GLY A 115 -0.11 -26.18 17.48
C GLY A 115 -0.01 -25.03 16.49
N SER A 116 1.15 -24.38 16.45
CA SER A 116 1.55 -23.44 15.40
C SER A 116 1.58 -24.15 14.04
N SER A 117 1.00 -23.57 13.00
CA SER A 117 1.24 -23.99 11.61
C SER A 117 1.28 -22.79 10.69
N LYS A 118 2.50 -22.38 10.34
CA LYS A 118 2.83 -21.46 9.26
C LYS A 118 2.55 -22.16 7.93
N THR A 119 1.58 -21.70 7.15
CA THR A 119 1.43 -22.13 5.76
C THR A 119 2.27 -21.23 4.85
N ARG A 120 3.37 -21.82 4.40
CA ARG A 120 4.26 -21.43 3.30
C ARG A 120 3.45 -21.30 2.01
N PHE A 121 3.46 -20.11 1.41
CA PHE A 121 2.95 -19.89 0.05
C PHE A 121 4.01 -20.33 -0.97
N ASP A 122 3.62 -21.22 -1.89
CA ASP A 122 4.38 -21.51 -3.11
C ASP A 122 3.45 -21.23 -4.30
N LEU A 123 3.89 -20.32 -5.17
CA LEU A 123 3.11 -19.76 -6.28
C LEU A 123 3.80 -20.18 -7.58
N SER A 124 3.52 -21.40 -8.04
CA SER A 124 3.91 -21.85 -9.37
C SER A 124 2.84 -21.43 -10.39
N ILE A 125 3.14 -20.34 -11.10
CA ILE A 125 2.51 -19.93 -12.35
C ILE A 125 2.93 -20.92 -13.47
N VAL A 126 2.11 -20.98 -14.54
CA VAL A 126 2.47 -21.23 -15.96
C VAL A 126 1.77 -22.48 -16.56
N THR A 127 0.76 -22.27 -17.42
CA THR A 127 0.84 -22.39 -18.91
C THR A 127 -0.58 -22.44 -19.53
N THR A 128 -0.73 -21.75 -20.67
CA THR A 128 -1.90 -21.74 -21.57
C THR A 128 -2.12 -23.12 -22.25
N PRO A 129 -3.24 -23.38 -22.97
CA PRO A 129 -3.23 -23.02 -24.40
C PRO A 129 -4.59 -22.67 -25.04
N LYS A 130 -4.39 -22.14 -26.25
CA LYS A 130 -5.25 -21.67 -27.35
C LYS A 130 -6.19 -22.74 -27.91
N GLY A 131 -7.37 -22.30 -28.36
CA GLY A 131 -8.46 -23.18 -28.81
C GLY A 131 -8.44 -23.66 -30.25
N SER A 132 -9.46 -24.45 -30.57
CA SER A 132 -9.99 -24.73 -31.90
C SER A 132 -11.36 -25.43 -31.76
N SER A 133 -12.38 -24.85 -32.38
CA SER A 133 -13.64 -25.48 -32.82
C SER A 133 -13.59 -25.51 -34.38
N PRO A 134 -14.47 -26.19 -35.16
CA PRO A 134 -15.87 -26.52 -34.83
C PRO A 134 -16.44 -27.86 -35.40
N ALA A 135 -17.75 -28.02 -35.14
CA ALA A 135 -18.80 -28.60 -36.00
C ALA A 135 -19.26 -30.06 -35.76
N GLY A 136 -20.56 -30.18 -35.44
CA GLY A 136 -21.32 -31.43 -35.42
C GLY A 136 -22.75 -31.21 -34.91
N VAL A 137 -23.67 -30.99 -35.84
CA VAL A 137 -25.11 -30.72 -35.66
C VAL A 137 -25.87 -31.95 -35.16
N ALA A 138 -26.78 -31.78 -34.18
CA ALA A 138 -28.01 -32.57 -34.09
C ALA A 138 -29.07 -31.86 -33.22
N THR A 139 -30.22 -31.62 -33.86
CA THR A 139 -31.49 -31.10 -33.34
C THR A 139 -32.27 -32.16 -32.55
N ALA A 140 -32.86 -31.79 -31.40
CA ALA A 140 -34.18 -32.28 -30.99
C ALA A 140 -34.76 -31.40 -29.87
N SER A 141 -36.00 -30.95 -30.10
CA SER A 141 -36.84 -30.19 -29.19
C SER A 141 -37.60 -31.14 -28.25
N ALA A 142 -37.61 -30.86 -26.95
CA ALA A 142 -38.65 -31.29 -26.04
C ALA A 142 -38.71 -30.34 -24.84
N GLY A 143 -39.92 -29.87 -24.53
CA GLY A 143 -40.21 -28.88 -23.51
C GLY A 143 -39.85 -29.32 -22.09
N GLY A 144 -39.46 -28.32 -21.31
CA GLY A 144 -39.14 -28.42 -19.90
C GLY A 144 -38.23 -27.25 -19.58
N THR A 145 -38.80 -26.10 -19.22
CA THR A 145 -38.06 -25.03 -18.57
C THR A 145 -37.37 -25.62 -17.35
N PRO A 146 -36.04 -25.74 -17.30
CA PRO A 146 -35.40 -25.89 -16.01
C PRO A 146 -35.48 -24.50 -15.38
N LEU A 147 -36.33 -24.36 -14.37
CA LEU A 147 -36.16 -23.36 -13.33
C LEU A 147 -34.78 -23.62 -12.72
N VAL A 148 -33.74 -23.11 -13.37
CA VAL A 148 -32.42 -22.94 -12.77
C VAL A 148 -32.66 -21.87 -11.72
N PRO A 149 -32.63 -22.20 -10.41
CA PRO A 149 -32.59 -21.16 -9.41
C PRO A 149 -31.35 -20.31 -9.73
N PRO A 150 -31.43 -18.97 -9.72
CA PRO A 150 -30.25 -18.15 -9.91
C PRO A 150 -29.23 -18.60 -8.86
N SER A 151 -28.15 -19.21 -9.35
CA SER A 151 -27.08 -19.69 -8.50
C SER A 151 -26.57 -18.50 -7.70
N PRO A 152 -26.51 -18.54 -6.36
CA PRO A 152 -26.07 -17.42 -5.52
C PRO A 152 -24.54 -17.20 -5.58
N PHE A 153 -23.89 -17.68 -6.64
CA PHE A 153 -22.44 -17.82 -6.77
C PHE A 153 -21.80 -16.77 -7.69
N LEU A 154 -22.49 -15.68 -8.01
CA LEU A 154 -21.83 -14.52 -8.56
C LEU A 154 -21.06 -13.86 -7.41
N SER A 155 -19.74 -14.10 -7.36
CA SER A 155 -18.81 -13.07 -6.89
C SER A 155 -19.25 -11.79 -7.58
N ASP A 156 -19.78 -10.84 -6.83
CA ASP A 156 -20.35 -9.64 -7.41
C ASP A 156 -19.24 -8.94 -8.23
N PRO A 157 -19.33 -8.91 -9.58
CA PRO A 157 -18.26 -8.38 -10.41
C PRO A 157 -18.00 -6.90 -10.12
N GLU A 158 -18.98 -6.20 -9.54
CA GLU A 158 -18.86 -4.82 -9.08
C GLU A 158 -17.91 -4.73 -7.86
N VAL A 159 -18.03 -5.63 -6.89
CA VAL A 159 -17.16 -5.68 -5.70
C VAL A 159 -15.72 -6.03 -6.06
N ASP A 160 -15.53 -6.93 -7.02
CA ASP A 160 -14.19 -7.28 -7.53
C ASP A 160 -13.53 -6.09 -8.25
N ALA A 161 -14.30 -5.35 -9.07
CA ALA A 161 -13.83 -4.15 -9.75
C ALA A 161 -13.45 -3.03 -8.76
N GLU A 162 -14.26 -2.79 -7.73
CA GLU A 162 -13.94 -1.83 -6.66
C GLU A 162 -12.65 -2.21 -5.91
N CYS A 163 -12.46 -3.51 -5.61
CA CYS A 163 -11.26 -3.97 -4.92
C CYS A 163 -10.00 -3.76 -5.78
N LEU A 164 -10.08 -4.06 -7.09
CA LEU A 164 -8.98 -3.84 -8.02
C LEU A 164 -8.64 -2.36 -8.16
N GLN A 165 -9.66 -1.50 -8.27
CA GLN A 165 -9.47 -0.05 -8.32
C GLN A 165 -8.74 0.47 -7.08
N ALA A 166 -9.18 0.04 -5.89
CA ALA A 166 -8.54 0.42 -4.63
C ALA A 166 -7.09 -0.11 -4.52
N MET A 167 -6.77 -1.26 -5.11
CA MET A 167 -5.39 -1.76 -5.20
C MET A 167 -4.51 -0.89 -6.11
N VAL A 168 -5.03 -0.47 -7.27
CA VAL A 168 -4.31 0.39 -8.22
C VAL A 168 -4.01 1.74 -7.58
N GLU A 169 -4.98 2.37 -6.93
CA GLU A 169 -4.78 3.62 -6.21
C GLU A 169 -3.74 3.48 -5.10
N THR A 170 -3.80 2.38 -4.33
CA THR A 170 -2.82 2.09 -3.28
C THR A 170 -1.41 1.94 -3.86
N LYS A 171 -1.25 1.29 -5.03
CA LYS A 171 0.04 1.20 -5.72
C LYS A 171 0.55 2.59 -6.18
N GLU A 172 -0.34 3.43 -6.70
CA GLU A 172 0.04 4.79 -7.12
C GLU A 172 0.53 5.61 -5.94
N MET A 173 -0.18 5.55 -4.81
CA MET A 173 0.22 6.25 -3.59
C MET A 173 1.57 5.73 -3.03
N LEU A 174 1.86 4.43 -3.12
CA LEU A 174 3.15 3.86 -2.72
C LEU A 174 4.27 4.40 -3.62
N SER A 175 4.00 4.50 -4.91
CA SER A 175 4.95 5.04 -5.88
C SER A 175 5.24 6.51 -5.60
N LYS A 176 4.20 7.30 -5.30
CA LYS A 176 4.35 8.70 -4.86
C LYS A 176 5.18 8.80 -3.58
N LEU A 177 4.92 7.95 -2.57
CA LEU A 177 5.66 7.93 -1.31
C LEU A 177 7.14 7.57 -1.49
N SER A 178 7.43 6.58 -2.34
CA SER A 178 8.79 6.21 -2.72
C SER A 178 9.52 7.37 -3.40
N TRP A 179 8.84 8.06 -4.32
CA TRP A 179 9.42 9.22 -5.00
C TRP A 179 9.71 10.38 -4.03
N PHE A 180 8.78 10.66 -3.11
CA PHE A 180 8.96 11.65 -2.05
C PHE A 180 10.20 11.34 -1.20
N ALA A 181 10.38 10.09 -0.77
CA ALA A 181 11.54 9.67 0.01
C ALA A 181 12.84 9.85 -0.78
N GLU A 182 12.87 9.41 -2.03
CA GLU A 182 14.05 9.51 -2.90
C GLU A 182 14.48 10.98 -3.14
N MET A 183 13.53 11.86 -3.44
CA MET A 183 13.83 13.28 -3.68
C MET A 183 14.34 13.98 -2.43
N ASN A 184 13.75 13.70 -1.27
CA ASN A 184 14.20 14.29 0.00
C ASN A 184 15.56 13.73 0.43
N ARG A 185 15.82 12.43 0.26
CA ARG A 185 17.15 11.84 0.51
C ARG A 185 18.23 12.55 -0.31
N ARG A 186 18.01 12.68 -1.62
CA ARG A 186 18.94 13.42 -2.51
C ARG A 186 19.11 14.88 -2.11
N ALA A 187 18.06 15.52 -1.62
CA ALA A 187 18.12 16.91 -1.20
C ALA A 187 18.99 17.10 0.04
N VAL A 188 18.83 16.22 1.04
CA VAL A 188 19.65 16.19 2.26
C VAL A 188 21.11 15.86 1.92
N GLU A 189 21.36 14.81 1.12
CA GLU A 189 22.72 14.48 0.68
C GLU A 189 23.41 15.66 -0.03
N LYS A 190 22.67 16.39 -0.86
CA LYS A 190 23.22 17.53 -1.62
C LYS A 190 23.39 18.79 -0.80
N ILE A 191 22.63 18.97 0.29
CA ILE A 191 22.82 20.15 1.15
C ILE A 191 23.97 19.90 2.13
N LEU A 192 24.15 18.68 2.61
CA LEU A 192 25.27 18.30 3.48
C LEU A 192 26.62 18.28 2.74
N LYS A 193 26.64 17.92 1.45
CA LYS A 193 27.85 17.98 0.61
C LYS A 193 28.26 19.41 0.25
N LYS A 194 27.40 20.39 0.49
CA LYS A 194 27.57 21.75 -0.01
C LYS A 194 28.16 22.65 1.05
#